data_AF-A0A0B6YTM8-F1
#
_entry.id   AF-A0A0B6YTM8-F1
#
_cell.length_a   1.000
_cell.length_b   1.000
_cell.length_c   1.000
_cell.angle_alpha   90.00
_cell.angle_beta   90.00
_cell.angle_gamma   90.00
#
_symmetry.space_group_name_H-M   'P 1'
#
loop_
_entity.id
_entity.type
_entity.pdbx_description
1 polymer ?
#
loop_
_entity_poly.entity_id
_entity_poly.type
_entity_poly.pdbx_seq_one_letter_code
_entity_poly.pdbx_strand_id
1 'polypeptide(L)'
;AVRKHMMHLLTSLNATEQKWLIRMIMKELKVGLSQSSVLSVYHPDAEEYYNVNNNLEKVCILLKDPKIRSHEIGITLFSPFSPMLGERASPDKVEEIMGNKMY
;
A
#
# COMPACT_ATOMS: atom_id res chain seq x y z
N ALA A 1 7.96 -29.09 -7.23
CA ALA A 1 8.30 -28.38 -5.98
C ALA A 1 7.07 -27.80 -5.27
N VAL A 2 6.23 -26.99 -5.94
CA VAL A 2 5.09 -26.28 -5.32
C VAL A 2 4.09 -27.22 -4.63
N ARG A 3 3.67 -28.31 -5.31
CA ARG A 3 2.74 -29.30 -4.73
C ARG A 3 3.20 -29.85 -3.38
N LYS A 4 4.50 -30.15 -3.25
CA LYS A 4 5.08 -30.67 -2.00
C LYS A 4 4.96 -29.66 -0.86
N HIS A 5 5.30 -28.40 -1.11
CA HIS A 5 5.20 -27.34 -0.10
C HIS A 5 3.75 -27.03 0.27
N MET A 6 2.85 -27.01 -0.72
CA MET A 6 1.44 -26.76 -0.47
C MET A 6 0.79 -27.90 0.33
N MET A 7 1.12 -29.16 0.02
CA MET A 7 0.70 -30.30 0.84
C MET A 7 1.21 -30.17 2.27
N HIS A 8 2.47 -29.79 2.47
CA HIS A 8 3.01 -29.57 3.81
C HIS A 8 2.24 -28.48 4.57
N LEU A 9 1.93 -27.35 3.95
CA LEU A 9 1.14 -26.28 4.60
C LEU A 9 -0.28 -26.76 4.94
N LEU A 10 -0.94 -27.51 4.03
CA LEU A 10 -2.30 -28.01 4.26
C LEU A 10 -2.37 -29.12 5.32
N THR A 11 -1.30 -29.89 5.53
CA THR A 11 -1.26 -30.93 6.57
C THR A 11 -0.81 -30.40 7.93
N SER A 12 -0.08 -29.28 7.96
CA SER A 12 0.51 -28.73 9.20
C SER A 12 -0.32 -27.62 9.84
N LEU A 13 -1.23 -26.98 9.09
CA LEU A 13 -2.06 -25.86 9.56
C LEU A 13 -3.47 -26.34 9.94
N ASN A 14 -4.08 -25.69 10.94
CA ASN A 14 -5.47 -25.90 11.28
C ASN A 14 -6.44 -25.22 10.29
N ALA A 15 -7.74 -25.54 10.37
CA ALA A 15 -8.74 -25.04 9.42
C ALA A 15 -8.81 -23.49 9.36
N THR A 16 -8.60 -22.81 10.49
CA THR A 16 -8.61 -21.34 10.55
C THR A 16 -7.36 -20.75 9.88
N GLU A 17 -6.19 -21.32 10.16
CA GLU A 17 -4.94 -20.92 9.51
C GLU A 17 -4.98 -21.16 8.01
N GLN A 18 -5.52 -22.30 7.56
CA GLN A 18 -5.70 -22.59 6.14
C GLN A 18 -6.62 -21.57 5.45
N LYS A 19 -7.72 -21.18 6.09
CA LYS A 19 -8.60 -20.10 5.58
C LYS A 19 -7.82 -18.81 5.36
N TRP A 20 -6.97 -18.40 6.31
CA TRP A 20 -6.17 -17.19 6.18
C TRP A 20 -5.05 -17.33 5.16
N LEU A 21 -4.40 -18.50 5.08
CA LEU A 21 -3.40 -18.80 4.07
C LEU A 21 -3.98 -18.67 2.66
N ILE A 22 -5.16 -19.25 2.41
CA ILE A 22 -5.83 -19.14 1.11
C ILE A 22 -6.10 -17.67 0.77
N ARG A 23 -6.57 -16.88 1.74
CA ARG A 23 -6.79 -15.44 1.55
C ARG A 23 -5.50 -14.67 1.23
N MET A 24 -4.38 -15.03 1.86
CA MET A 24 -3.07 -14.43 1.54
C MET A 24 -2.60 -14.81 0.13
N ILE A 25 -2.76 -16.07 -0.29
CA ILE A 25 -2.41 -16.53 -1.64
C ILE A 25 -3.27 -15.82 -2.70
N MET A 26 -4.57 -15.67 -2.44
CA MET A 26 -5.49 -14.92 -3.30
C MET A 26 -5.26 -13.41 -3.27
N LYS A 27 -4.47 -12.90 -2.33
CA LYS A 27 -4.28 -11.47 -2.06
C LYS A 27 -5.59 -10.73 -1.71
N GLU A 28 -6.55 -11.46 -1.14
CA GLU A 28 -7.85 -10.93 -0.72
C GLU A 28 -8.16 -11.31 0.73
N LEU A 29 -7.78 -10.45 1.69
CA LEU A 29 -7.98 -10.72 3.11
C LEU A 29 -9.43 -10.57 3.59
N LYS A 30 -10.23 -9.72 2.92
CA LYS A 30 -11.65 -9.43 3.26
C LYS A 30 -11.83 -9.09 4.75
N VAL A 31 -10.98 -8.20 5.26
CA VAL A 31 -10.98 -7.71 6.66
C VAL A 31 -11.71 -6.39 6.85
N GLY A 32 -12.18 -5.75 5.77
CA GLY A 32 -12.91 -4.47 5.83
C GLY A 32 -12.03 -3.25 6.12
N LEU A 33 -10.70 -3.38 6.00
CA LEU A 33 -9.74 -2.29 6.17
C LEU A 33 -9.08 -1.96 4.84
N SER A 34 -8.86 -0.67 4.58
CA SER A 34 -8.05 -0.22 3.44
C SER A 34 -6.56 -0.34 3.77
N GLN A 35 -5.72 -0.37 2.73
CA GLN A 35 -4.27 -0.31 2.90
C GLN A 35 -3.84 0.95 3.66
N SER A 36 -4.40 2.11 3.30
CA SER A 36 -4.13 3.40 3.97
C SER A 36 -4.42 3.31 5.47
N SER A 37 -5.56 2.75 5.86
CA SER A 37 -5.92 2.58 7.28
C SER A 37 -4.95 1.68 8.05
N VAL A 38 -4.41 0.64 7.41
CA VAL A 38 -3.40 -0.22 8.04
C VAL A 38 -2.07 0.52 8.18
N LEU A 39 -1.63 1.22 7.12
CA LEU A 39 -0.38 1.98 7.13
C LEU A 39 -0.42 3.14 8.13
N SER A 40 -1.54 3.85 8.25
CA SER A 40 -1.70 4.95 9.21
C SER A 40 -1.59 4.50 10.67
N VAL A 41 -2.03 3.26 10.97
CA VAL A 41 -1.87 2.66 12.31
C VAL A 41 -0.41 2.23 12.54
N TYR A 42 0.27 1.77 11.49
CA TYR A 42 1.68 1.36 11.58
C TYR A 42 2.61 2.53 11.86
N HIS A 43 2.54 3.58 11.04
CA HIS A 43 3.37 4.78 11.17
C HIS A 43 2.73 5.96 10.41
N PRO A 44 2.74 7.21 10.93
CA PRO A 44 2.13 8.36 10.27
C PRO A 44 2.65 8.61 8.84
N ASP A 45 3.94 8.38 8.61
CA ASP A 45 4.60 8.56 7.31
C ASP A 45 4.50 7.35 6.36
N ALA A 46 3.88 6.22 6.78
CA ALA A 46 3.98 4.97 6.03
C ALA A 46 3.29 5.02 4.66
N GLU A 47 2.14 5.67 4.56
CA GLU A 47 1.43 5.80 3.29
C GLU A 47 2.20 6.67 2.29
N GLU A 48 2.73 7.81 2.75
CA GLU A 48 3.54 8.70 1.93
C GLU A 48 4.82 8.01 1.45
N TYR A 49 5.53 7.32 2.36
CA TYR A 49 6.74 6.59 2.02
C TYR A 49 6.46 5.46 1.03
N TYR A 50 5.36 4.72 1.21
CA TYR A 50 4.95 3.67 0.27
C TYR A 50 4.66 4.25 -1.11
N ASN A 51 4.01 5.41 -1.20
CA ASN A 51 3.68 6.05 -2.47
C ASN A 51 4.92 6.46 -3.28
N VAL A 52 6.06 6.78 -2.64
CA VAL A 52 7.30 7.15 -3.36
C VAL A 52 8.27 5.98 -3.61
N ASN A 53 8.02 4.80 -3.05
CA ASN A 53 8.91 3.62 -3.17
C ASN A 53 8.24 2.31 -3.63
N ASN A 54 6.90 2.18 -3.50
CA ASN A 54 6.13 0.96 -3.76
C ASN A 54 6.73 -0.33 -3.16
N ASN A 55 7.38 -0.22 -2.00
CA ASN A 55 8.13 -1.29 -1.34
C ASN A 55 7.75 -1.38 0.14
N LEU A 56 6.98 -2.41 0.50
CA LEU A 56 6.51 -2.62 1.88
C LEU A 56 7.64 -2.98 2.85
N GLU A 57 8.67 -3.70 2.39
CA GLU A 57 9.82 -4.06 3.24
C GLU A 57 10.59 -2.82 3.67
N LYS A 58 10.85 -1.89 2.75
CA LYS A 58 11.51 -0.60 3.07
C LYS A 58 10.69 0.21 4.07
N VAL A 59 9.37 0.28 3.89
CA VAL A 59 8.46 0.94 4.87
C VAL A 59 8.66 0.33 6.25
N CYS A 60 8.61 -1.01 6.36
CA CYS A 60 8.72 -1.68 7.65
C CYS A 60 10.10 -1.51 8.31
N ILE A 61 11.18 -1.53 7.54
CA ILE A 61 12.56 -1.40 8.07
C ILE A 61 12.86 0.04 8.49
N LEU A 62 12.52 1.02 7.65
CA LEU A 62 12.90 2.43 7.87
C LEU A 62 11.98 3.15 8.84
N LEU A 63 10.69 2.80 8.87
CA LEU A 63 9.68 3.40 9.75
C LEU A 63 9.33 2.47 10.92
N LYS A 64 10.33 1.73 11.43
CA LYS A 64 10.14 0.76 12.51
C LYS A 64 9.73 1.41 13.83
N ASP A 65 10.24 2.62 14.12
CA ASP A 65 9.85 3.38 15.31
C ASP A 65 8.76 4.41 14.94
N PRO A 66 7.51 4.26 15.43
CA PRO A 66 6.41 5.18 15.13
C PRO A 66 6.62 6.61 15.64
N LYS A 67 7.61 6.83 16.51
CA LYS A 67 7.94 8.17 17.06
C LYS A 67 8.93 8.94 16.21
N ILE A 68 9.64 8.28 15.29
CA ILE A 68 10.71 8.89 14.51
C ILE A 68 10.20 9.14 13.10
N ARG A 69 9.93 10.41 12.77
CA ARG A 69 9.51 10.81 11.43
C ARG A 69 10.68 10.87 10.46
N SER A 70 10.42 10.51 9.21
CA SER A 70 11.42 10.64 8.13
C SER A 70 11.41 12.06 7.59
N HIS A 71 12.58 12.70 7.48
CA HIS A 71 12.68 14.09 7.05
C HIS A 71 12.70 14.25 5.51
N GLU A 72 12.94 13.17 4.76
CA GLU A 72 13.09 13.19 3.31
C GLU A 72 12.28 12.05 2.67
N ILE A 73 10.97 12.27 2.57
CA ILE A 73 10.10 11.38 1.78
C ILE A 73 10.01 11.97 0.39
N GLY A 74 10.69 11.35 -0.57
CA GLY A 74 10.76 11.83 -1.94
C GLY A 74 11.00 10.70 -2.94
N ILE A 75 10.77 11.03 -4.22
CA ILE A 75 11.04 10.11 -5.33
C ILE A 75 12.55 9.94 -5.45
N THR A 76 12.99 8.69 -5.57
CA THR A 76 14.41 8.34 -5.73
C THR A 76 14.63 7.54 -7.00
N LEU A 77 15.82 7.65 -7.58
CA LEU A 77 16.18 6.92 -8.79
C LEU A 77 16.09 5.40 -8.56
N PHE A 78 15.59 4.67 -9.55
CA PHE A 78 15.36 3.22 -9.52
C PHE A 78 14.36 2.73 -8.46
N SER A 79 13.59 3.63 -7.86
CA SER A 79 12.46 3.28 -7.00
C SER A 79 11.15 3.54 -7.74
N PRO A 80 10.25 2.54 -7.88
CA PRO A 80 8.94 2.79 -8.44
C PRO A 80 8.13 3.66 -7.48
N PHE A 81 7.36 4.60 -8.02
CA PHE A 81 6.45 5.44 -7.26
C PHE A 81 5.03 5.35 -7.85
N SER A 82 4.03 5.63 -7.04
CA SER A 82 2.64 5.74 -7.46
C SER A 82 2.49 7.02 -8.29
N PRO A 83 2.16 6.94 -9.59
CA PRO A 83 2.04 8.12 -10.43
C PRO A 83 0.87 8.99 -9.99
N MET A 84 1.01 10.30 -10.18
CA MET A 84 -0.11 11.24 -9.99
C MET A 84 -1.21 10.92 -11.00
N LEU A 85 -2.45 10.78 -10.50
CA LEU A 85 -3.62 10.49 -11.32
C LEU A 85 -4.35 11.79 -11.67
N GLY A 86 -4.97 11.82 -12.85
CA GLY A 86 -5.83 12.91 -13.27
C GLY A 86 -7.28 12.63 -12.91
N GLU A 87 -7.96 13.60 -12.32
CA GLU A 87 -9.40 13.54 -12.13
C GLU A 87 -10.12 13.75 -13.48
N ARG A 88 -11.24 13.05 -13.69
CA ARG A 88 -12.07 13.24 -14.87
C ARG A 88 -12.95 14.47 -14.67
N ALA A 89 -12.88 15.44 -15.58
CA ALA A 89 -13.69 16.64 -15.55
C ALA A 89 -14.34 16.92 -16.91
N SER A 90 -15.55 17.50 -16.91
CA SER A 90 -16.15 18.07 -18.11
C SER A 90 -15.52 19.41 -18.43
N PRO A 91 -15.42 19.80 -19.73
CA PRO A 91 -14.86 21.09 -20.12
C PRO A 91 -15.50 22.29 -19.40
N ASP A 92 -16.81 22.23 -19.16
CA ASP A 92 -17.55 23.32 -18.49
C ASP A 92 -17.13 23.58 -17.04
N LYS A 93 -16.47 22.60 -16.40
CA LYS A 93 -16.00 22.69 -15.00
C LYS A 93 -14.53 23.10 -14.89
N VAL A 94 -13.82 23.27 -16.01
CA VAL A 94 -12.38 23.52 -15.99
C VAL A 94 -12.05 24.83 -15.27
N GLU A 95 -12.81 25.90 -15.50
CA GLU A 95 -12.59 27.19 -14.84
C GLU A 95 -12.77 27.08 -13.32
N GLU A 96 -13.81 26.37 -12.88
CA GLU A 96 -14.06 26.10 -11.45
C GLU A 96 -12.93 25.28 -10.82
N ILE A 97 -12.51 24.19 -11.46
CA ILE A 97 -11.44 23.30 -10.98
C ILE A 97 -10.09 24.03 -10.92
N MET A 98 -9.84 24.93 -11.85
CA MET A 98 -8.64 25.77 -11.87
C MET A 98 -8.73 26.97 -10.91
N GLY A 99 -9.82 27.09 -10.15
CA GLY A 99 -10.02 28.15 -9.15
C GLY A 99 -10.22 29.53 -9.77
N ASN A 100 -10.80 29.61 -10.97
CA ASN A 100 -11.03 30.84 -11.74
C ASN A 100 -9.77 31.71 -11.94
N LYS A 101 -8.59 31.09 -11.90
CA LYS A 101 -7.32 31.78 -12.17
C LYS A 101 -7.11 31.83 -13.68
N MET A 102 -6.96 33.03 -14.21
CA MET A 102 -6.41 33.22 -15.56
C MET A 102 -4.89 32.96 -15.49
N TYR A 103 -4.37 32.20 -16.46
CA TYR A 103 -2.95 31.92 -16.60
C TYR A 103 -2.13 33.19 -16.87
#